data_AF-A0A8S1GY57-F1
#
_entry.id   AF-A0A8S1GY57-F1
#
_cell.length_a   1.000
_cell.length_b   1.000
_cell.length_c   1.000
_cell.angle_alpha   90.00
_cell.angle_beta   90.00
_cell.angle_gamma   90.00
#
_symmetry.space_group_name_H-M   'P 1'
#
loop_
_entity.id
_entity.type
_entity.pdbx_description
1 polymer ?
#
loop_
_entity_poly.entity_id
_entity_poly.type
_entity_poly.pdbx_seq_one_letter_code
_entity_poly.pdbx_strand_id
1 'polypeptide(L)'
;MWPRIGILSLFLVQIAAAQLDAEECALHEDELQTCETCIGKGTKCFWCGGHKQECLPYEWYFPNCDLKDAKHNYCWVSTSAGVIVAAVACGLIAVILIACLFYCLCRCNQYRKQKEKARGISWNQEQAVNRAQMKERHDLRTNQRQAELEAYRMKYGLPMKKDSKTGKK
;
A
#
# COMPACT_ATOMS: atom_id res chain seq x y z
N MET A 1 49.21 57.28 20.88
CA MET A 1 48.24 57.15 21.99
C MET A 1 46.77 57.01 21.52
N TRP A 2 46.49 56.57 20.28
CA TRP A 2 45.11 56.47 19.74
C TRP A 2 44.54 55.04 19.48
N PRO A 3 45.18 53.90 19.84
CA PRO A 3 44.56 52.59 19.57
C PRO A 3 43.57 52.16 20.66
N ARG A 4 43.56 52.79 21.85
CA ARG A 4 42.74 52.34 23.00
C ARG A 4 41.28 52.80 22.94
N ILE A 5 40.99 53.91 22.27
CA ILE A 5 39.63 54.47 22.17
C ILE A 5 38.78 53.65 21.18
N GLY A 6 39.37 53.23 20.06
CA GLY A 6 38.69 52.40 19.06
C GLY A 6 38.36 50.99 19.55
N ILE A 7 39.19 50.44 20.45
CA ILE A 7 38.95 49.13 21.06
C ILE A 7 37.78 49.23 22.04
N LEU A 8 37.75 50.24 22.91
CA LEU A 8 36.63 50.46 23.85
C LEU A 8 35.30 50.72 23.13
N SER A 9 35.30 51.46 22.01
CA SER A 9 34.08 51.66 21.24
C SER A 9 33.60 50.38 20.53
N LEU A 10 34.52 49.55 20.02
CA LEU A 10 34.16 48.23 19.45
C LEU A 10 33.64 47.25 20.51
N PHE A 11 34.23 47.25 21.71
CA PHE A 11 33.72 46.44 22.83
C PHE A 11 32.34 46.89 23.30
N LEU A 12 32.08 48.21 23.36
CA LEU A 12 30.76 48.74 23.70
C LEU A 12 29.70 48.37 22.65
N VAL A 13 30.05 48.38 21.37
CA VAL A 13 29.14 47.96 20.28
C VAL A 13 28.84 46.46 20.34
N GLN A 14 29.84 45.62 20.67
CA GLN A 14 29.63 44.16 20.87
C GLN A 14 28.73 43.86 22.07
N ILE A 15 28.90 44.57 23.18
CA ILE A 15 28.04 44.42 24.37
C ILE A 15 26.59 44.83 24.05
N ALA A 16 26.39 45.89 23.25
CA ALA A 16 25.06 46.35 22.86
C ALA A 16 24.34 45.37 21.91
N ALA A 17 25.06 44.71 20.99
CA ALA A 17 24.46 43.72 20.08
C ALA A 17 23.93 42.49 20.84
N ALA A 18 24.70 41.99 21.82
CA ALA A 18 24.29 40.85 22.65
C ALA A 18 23.06 41.15 23.53
N GLN A 19 22.84 42.42 23.90
CA GLN A 19 21.67 42.84 24.68
C GLN A 19 20.40 42.91 23.82
N LEU A 20 20.52 43.16 22.51
CA LEU A 20 19.38 43.29 21.61
C LEU A 20 18.74 41.92 21.29
N ASP A 21 19.56 40.91 21.02
CA ASP A 21 19.09 39.55 20.69
C ASP A 21 18.43 38.86 21.91
N ALA A 22 18.91 39.16 23.12
CA ALA A 22 18.33 38.64 24.36
C ALA A 22 16.96 39.27 24.68
N GLU A 23 16.75 40.54 24.33
CA GLU A 23 15.50 41.26 24.57
C GLU A 23 14.41 40.92 23.52
N GLU A 24 14.79 40.57 22.28
CA GLU A 24 13.84 40.19 21.22
C GLU A 24 13.08 38.89 21.52
N CYS A 25 13.74 37.91 22.13
CA CYS A 25 13.14 36.61 22.48
C CYS A 25 12.58 36.56 23.90
N ALA A 26 12.86 37.54 24.77
CA ALA A 26 12.34 37.58 26.13
C ALA A 26 10.82 37.73 26.13
N LEU A 27 10.13 36.95 26.96
CA LEU A 27 8.68 37.10 27.19
C LEU A 27 8.48 38.11 28.34
N HIS A 28 7.60 39.10 28.14
CA HIS A 28 7.26 40.02 29.22
C HIS A 28 6.43 39.30 30.30
N GLU A 29 6.49 39.83 31.52
CA GLU A 29 5.90 39.22 32.74
C GLU A 29 4.36 39.15 32.71
N ASP A 30 3.72 39.86 31.78
CA ASP A 30 2.29 39.88 31.51
C ASP A 30 1.81 38.84 30.49
N GLU A 31 2.73 38.17 29.79
CA GLU A 31 2.42 37.16 28.78
C GLU A 31 2.53 35.74 29.35
N LEU A 32 1.56 34.87 29.02
CA LEU A 32 1.61 33.47 29.44
C LEU A 32 2.88 32.84 28.87
N GLN A 33 3.79 32.38 29.74
CA GLN A 33 5.01 31.69 29.34
C GLN A 33 4.67 30.30 28.81
N THR A 34 4.23 30.28 27.55
CA THR A 34 3.94 29.07 26.81
C THR A 34 4.83 29.01 25.58
N CYS A 35 5.14 27.78 25.22
CA CYS A 35 6.02 27.44 24.13
C CYS A 35 5.44 27.81 22.75
N GLU A 36 4.11 27.95 22.63
CA GLU A 36 3.44 28.45 21.42
C GLU A 36 3.76 29.95 21.20
N THR A 37 3.74 30.74 22.26
CA THR A 37 4.04 32.17 22.23
C THR A 37 5.51 32.43 21.87
N CYS A 38 6.44 31.67 22.46
CA CYS A 38 7.87 31.79 22.17
C CYS A 38 8.22 31.47 20.71
N ILE A 39 7.65 30.39 20.16
CA ILE A 39 7.87 30.00 18.76
C ILE A 39 7.20 30.98 17.78
N GLY A 40 6.12 31.64 18.21
CA GLY A 40 5.43 32.68 17.44
C GLY A 40 6.27 33.94 17.16
N LYS A 41 7.30 34.21 17.97
CA LYS A 41 8.25 35.33 17.75
C LYS A 41 9.22 35.11 16.58
N GLY A 42 9.30 33.88 16.08
CA GLY A 42 10.03 33.54 14.87
C GLY A 42 11.13 32.51 15.08
N THR A 43 11.81 32.17 14.00
CA THR A 43 12.82 31.08 13.94
C THR A 43 14.15 31.42 14.62
N LYS A 44 14.27 32.60 15.22
CA LYS A 44 15.45 33.03 15.99
C LYS A 44 15.31 32.72 17.48
N CYS A 45 14.14 32.29 17.94
CA CYS A 45 13.88 32.00 19.33
C CYS A 45 13.55 30.51 19.51
N PHE A 46 13.93 29.94 20.66
CA PHE A 46 13.59 28.57 21.03
C PHE A 46 13.09 28.49 22.47
N TRP A 47 12.26 27.48 22.75
CA TRP A 47 11.69 27.23 24.07
C TRP A 47 12.46 26.13 24.80
N CYS A 48 12.80 26.35 26.07
CA CYS A 48 13.37 25.33 26.94
C CYS A 48 12.33 24.80 27.95
N GLY A 49 12.00 23.51 27.86
CA GLY A 49 10.98 22.87 28.70
C GLY A 49 11.50 22.16 29.96
N GLY A 50 12.73 22.46 30.41
CA GLY A 50 13.38 21.78 31.54
C GLY A 50 12.94 22.30 32.92
N HIS A 51 13.89 22.43 33.85
CA HIS A 51 13.61 22.91 35.22
C HIS A 51 13.12 24.37 35.31
N LYS A 52 13.47 25.19 34.33
CA LYS A 52 12.96 26.56 34.15
C LYS A 52 12.39 26.66 32.75
N GLN A 53 11.17 27.15 32.67
CA GLN A 53 10.47 27.39 31.42
C GLN A 53 10.83 28.78 30.94
N GLU A 54 11.67 28.88 29.91
CA GLU A 54 12.14 30.17 29.39
C GLU A 54 12.33 30.13 27.87
N CYS A 55 12.16 31.30 27.26
CA CYS A 55 12.37 31.53 25.83
C CYS A 55 13.75 32.18 25.64
N LEU A 56 14.59 31.56 24.82
CA LEU A 56 15.99 31.95 24.64
C LEU A 56 16.30 32.20 23.15
N PRO A 57 17.24 33.09 22.84
CA PRO A 57 17.70 33.29 21.47
C PRO A 57 18.49 32.07 20.99
N TYR A 58 18.16 31.60 19.79
CA TYR A 58 18.84 30.50 19.12
C TYR A 58 20.09 31.04 18.41
N GLU A 59 21.24 30.73 18.98
CA GLU A 59 22.51 30.76 18.24
C GLU A 59 22.69 29.40 17.55
N TRP A 60 23.74 29.18 16.76
CA TRP A 60 23.99 27.90 16.06
C TRP A 60 24.01 26.64 16.98
N TYR A 61 23.87 26.82 18.29
CA TYR A 61 23.71 25.84 19.36
C TYR A 61 22.62 26.29 20.35
N PHE A 62 22.13 25.39 21.21
CA PHE A 62 21.14 25.71 22.26
C PHE A 62 21.85 26.06 23.57
N PRO A 63 22.06 27.35 23.91
CA PRO A 63 22.69 27.73 25.17
C PRO A 63 21.78 27.36 26.36
N ASN A 64 22.38 26.84 27.44
CA ASN A 64 21.74 26.63 28.75
C ASN A 64 20.51 25.70 28.80
N CYS A 65 20.24 24.92 27.74
CA CYS A 65 19.13 23.96 27.71
C CYS A 65 19.63 22.56 27.32
N ASP A 66 19.07 21.53 27.95
CA ASP A 66 19.35 20.15 27.56
C ASP A 66 18.67 19.85 26.22
N LEU A 67 19.37 19.11 25.35
CA LEU A 67 18.95 18.92 23.95
C LEU A 67 17.59 18.18 23.84
N LYS A 68 17.18 17.50 24.92
CA LYS A 68 15.92 16.75 25.01
C LYS A 68 14.70 17.65 25.21
N ASP A 69 14.89 18.80 25.84
CA ASP A 69 13.80 19.70 26.28
C ASP A 69 13.70 20.98 25.43
N ALA A 70 14.66 21.20 24.52
CA ALA A 70 14.64 22.30 23.57
C ALA A 70 13.61 22.10 22.44
N LYS A 71 12.75 23.09 22.21
CA LYS A 71 11.72 23.11 21.15
C LYS A 71 11.90 24.36 20.28
N HIS A 72 12.18 24.18 18.99
CA HIS A 72 12.50 25.29 18.06
C HIS A 72 11.46 25.54 16.96
N ASN A 73 10.63 24.54 16.63
CA ASN A 73 9.73 24.64 15.46
C ASN A 73 8.25 24.37 15.77
N TYR A 74 7.98 23.39 16.63
CA TYR A 74 6.62 23.03 17.00
C TYR A 74 6.55 22.74 18.48
N CYS A 75 5.63 23.42 19.15
CA CYS A 75 5.45 23.31 20.58
C CYS A 75 4.62 22.08 21.00
N TRP A 76 3.58 21.81 20.22
CA TRP A 76 2.43 21.00 20.59
C TRP A 76 2.65 19.49 20.45
N VAL A 77 3.72 19.07 19.77
CA VAL A 77 4.07 17.65 19.67
C VAL A 77 5.07 17.30 20.76
N SER A 78 4.53 16.71 21.84
CA SER A 78 5.31 15.71 22.57
C SER A 78 5.76 14.68 21.53
N THR A 79 7.06 14.66 21.26
CA THR A 79 7.67 13.84 20.20
C THR A 79 7.33 12.37 20.38
N SER A 80 7.04 11.93 21.60
CA SER A 80 6.53 10.60 21.91
C SER A 80 5.07 10.39 21.49
N ALA A 81 4.14 11.28 21.84
CA ALA A 81 2.71 11.05 21.55
C ALA A 81 2.37 11.26 20.07
N GLY A 82 2.97 12.26 19.42
CA GLY A 82 2.73 12.52 17.99
C GLY A 82 3.18 11.37 17.09
N VAL A 83 4.32 10.75 17.40
CA VAL A 83 4.83 9.60 16.65
C VAL A 83 3.94 8.38 16.82
N ILE A 84 3.46 8.11 18.04
CA ILE A 84 2.54 6.99 18.30
C ILE A 84 1.24 7.17 17.52
N VAL A 85 0.64 8.36 17.55
CA VAL A 85 -0.60 8.65 16.81
C VAL A 85 -0.41 8.51 15.30
N ALA A 86 0.69 9.05 14.75
CA ALA A 86 1.00 8.92 13.33
C ALA A 86 1.25 7.46 12.93
N ALA A 87 1.95 6.68 13.76
CA ALA A 87 2.19 5.27 13.53
C ALA A 87 0.88 4.46 13.53
N VAL A 88 -0.02 4.72 14.49
CA VAL A 88 -1.34 4.07 14.55
C VAL A 88 -2.19 4.46 13.33
N ALA A 89 -2.21 5.73 12.94
CA ALA A 89 -2.96 6.19 11.78
C ALA A 89 -2.46 5.53 10.48
N CYS A 90 -1.15 5.54 10.25
CA CYS A 90 -0.53 4.86 9.10
C CYS A 90 -0.79 3.35 9.12
N GLY A 91 -0.71 2.72 10.31
CA GLY A 91 -1.00 1.30 10.48
C GLY A 91 -2.44 0.94 10.12
N LEU A 92 -3.42 1.71 10.60
CA LEU A 92 -4.83 1.51 10.28
C LEU A 92 -5.10 1.68 8.79
N ILE A 93 -4.55 2.71 8.17
CA ILE A 93 -4.67 2.94 6.72
C ILE A 93 -4.07 1.77 5.94
N ALA A 94 -2.88 1.29 6.33
CA ALA A 94 -2.24 0.15 5.68
C ALA A 94 -3.09 -1.13 5.79
N VAL A 95 -3.64 -1.42 6.98
CA VAL A 95 -4.51 -2.59 7.20
C VAL A 95 -5.76 -2.52 6.33
N ILE A 96 -6.42 -1.36 6.26
CA ILE A 96 -7.61 -1.16 5.42
C ILE A 96 -7.27 -1.40 3.95
N LEU A 97 -6.18 -0.82 3.45
CA LEU A 97 -5.76 -0.99 2.05
C LEU A 97 -5.43 -2.45 1.73
N ILE A 98 -4.67 -3.12 2.60
CA ILE A 98 -4.32 -4.53 2.43
C ILE A 98 -5.58 -5.41 2.43
N ALA A 99 -6.48 -5.20 3.39
CA ALA A 99 -7.75 -5.94 3.47
C ALA A 99 -8.62 -5.71 2.22
N CYS A 100 -8.73 -4.47 1.75
CA CYS A 100 -9.45 -4.13 0.52
C CYS A 100 -8.82 -4.82 -0.71
N LEU A 101 -7.50 -4.82 -0.84
CA LEU A 101 -6.81 -5.48 -1.94
C LEU A 101 -7.01 -6.99 -1.91
N PHE A 102 -6.84 -7.63 -0.74
CA PHE A 102 -7.11 -9.07 -0.59
C PHE A 102 -8.57 -9.41 -0.89
N TYR A 103 -9.53 -8.62 -0.39
CA TYR A 103 -10.94 -8.82 -0.65
C TYR A 103 -11.27 -8.70 -2.15
N CYS A 104 -10.78 -7.65 -2.81
CA CYS A 104 -10.99 -7.43 -4.24
C CYS A 104 -10.35 -8.52 -5.10
N LEU A 105 -9.10 -8.91 -4.82
CA LEU A 105 -8.41 -9.96 -5.57
C LEU A 105 -9.05 -11.33 -5.37
N CYS A 106 -9.41 -11.69 -4.14
CA CYS A 106 -10.09 -12.95 -3.84
C CYS A 106 -11.46 -13.01 -4.53
N ARG A 107 -12.26 -11.92 -4.47
CA ARG A 107 -13.58 -11.86 -5.09
C ARG A 107 -13.51 -11.87 -6.62
N CYS A 108 -12.59 -11.12 -7.21
CA CYS A 108 -12.35 -11.12 -8.66
C CYS A 108 -11.85 -12.49 -9.15
N ASN A 109 -10.98 -13.17 -8.40
CA ASN A 109 -10.49 -14.50 -8.75
C ASN A 109 -11.61 -15.55 -8.68
N GLN A 110 -12.48 -15.49 -7.65
CA GLN A 110 -13.64 -16.38 -7.58
C GLN A 110 -14.62 -16.15 -8.73
N TYR A 111 -14.91 -14.89 -9.09
CA TYR A 111 -15.77 -14.59 -10.23
C TYR A 111 -15.18 -15.08 -11.56
N ARG A 112 -13.87 -14.88 -11.77
CA ARG A 112 -13.16 -15.40 -12.96
C ARG A 112 -13.21 -16.93 -13.03
N LYS A 113 -12.94 -17.62 -11.92
CA LYS A 113 -13.02 -19.09 -11.84
C LYS A 113 -14.42 -19.60 -12.12
N GLN A 114 -15.47 -18.94 -11.64
CA GLN A 114 -16.85 -19.32 -11.96
C GLN A 114 -17.16 -19.13 -13.46
N LYS A 115 -16.71 -18.02 -14.05
CA LYS A 115 -16.89 -17.75 -15.49
C LYS A 115 -16.13 -18.74 -16.37
N GLU A 116 -14.91 -19.12 -15.98
CA GLU A 116 -14.12 -20.13 -16.68
C GLU A 116 -14.74 -21.53 -16.55
N LYS A 117 -15.26 -21.89 -15.37
CA LYS A 117 -16.02 -23.14 -15.18
C LYS A 117 -17.25 -23.20 -16.07
N ALA A 118 -18.03 -22.12 -16.14
CA ALA A 118 -19.21 -22.04 -17.01
C ALA A 118 -18.85 -22.22 -18.50
N ARG A 119 -17.75 -21.59 -18.96
CA ARG A 119 -17.23 -21.77 -20.33
C ARG A 119 -16.71 -23.18 -20.59
N GLY A 120 -16.07 -23.80 -19.59
CA GLY A 120 -15.58 -25.17 -19.69
C GLY A 120 -16.72 -26.18 -19.83
N ILE A 121 -17.82 -25.98 -19.11
CA ILE A 121 -19.03 -26.82 -19.22
C ILE A 121 -19.64 -26.71 -20.62
N SER A 122 -19.80 -25.50 -21.17
CA SER A 122 -20.34 -25.32 -22.52
C SER A 122 -19.44 -25.94 -23.60
N TRP A 123 -18.12 -25.79 -23.48
CA TRP A 123 -17.17 -26.36 -24.43
C TRP A 123 -17.14 -27.90 -24.38
N ASN A 124 -17.19 -28.48 -23.18
CA ASN A 124 -17.28 -29.93 -23.00
C ASN A 124 -18.58 -30.49 -23.58
N GLN A 125 -19.69 -29.77 -23.42
CA GLN A 125 -20.99 -30.17 -23.98
C GLN A 125 -20.96 -30.16 -25.51
N GLU A 126 -20.41 -29.10 -26.12
CA GLU A 126 -20.27 -29.02 -27.58
C GLU A 126 -19.34 -30.10 -28.15
N GLN A 127 -18.23 -30.39 -27.46
CA GLN A 127 -17.36 -31.52 -27.79
C GLN A 127 -18.10 -32.86 -27.71
N ALA A 128 -18.93 -33.07 -26.69
CA ALA A 128 -19.69 -34.30 -26.53
C ALA A 128 -20.70 -34.49 -27.67
N VAL A 129 -21.40 -33.42 -28.06
CA VAL A 129 -22.33 -33.45 -29.22
C VAL A 129 -21.58 -33.75 -30.51
N ASN A 130 -20.45 -33.09 -30.77
CA ASN A 130 -19.65 -33.33 -31.97
C ASN A 130 -19.11 -34.77 -32.05
N ARG A 131 -18.67 -35.34 -30.92
CA ARG A 131 -18.23 -36.74 -30.84
C ARG A 131 -19.39 -37.71 -31.11
N ALA A 132 -20.58 -37.44 -30.56
CA ALA A 132 -21.77 -38.24 -30.82
C ALA A 132 -22.16 -38.20 -32.31
N GLN A 133 -22.18 -37.02 -32.92
CA GLN A 133 -22.47 -36.87 -34.36
C GLN A 133 -21.44 -37.59 -35.24
N MET A 134 -20.14 -37.50 -34.91
CA MET A 134 -19.11 -38.19 -35.68
C MET A 134 -19.26 -39.71 -35.57
N LYS A 135 -19.61 -40.22 -34.39
CA LYS A 135 -19.86 -41.64 -34.16
C LYS A 135 -21.07 -42.13 -34.95
N GLU A 136 -22.17 -41.38 -34.94
CA GLU A 136 -23.37 -41.69 -35.71
C GLU A 136 -23.06 -41.76 -37.22
N ARG A 137 -22.33 -40.76 -37.76
CA ARG A 137 -21.90 -40.78 -39.18
C ARG A 137 -21.01 -41.98 -39.49
N HIS A 138 -20.13 -42.35 -38.57
CA HIS A 138 -19.25 -43.51 -38.74
C HIS A 138 -20.05 -44.82 -38.74
N ASP A 139 -20.99 -44.98 -37.80
CA ASP A 139 -21.85 -46.15 -37.70
C ASP A 139 -22.74 -46.29 -38.94
N LEU A 140 -23.27 -45.18 -39.46
CA LEU A 140 -24.09 -45.17 -40.67
C LEU A 140 -23.30 -45.64 -41.91
N ARG A 141 -22.07 -45.13 -42.10
CA ARG A 141 -21.16 -45.61 -43.15
C ARG A 141 -20.78 -47.08 -42.98
N THR A 142 -20.59 -47.53 -41.75
CA THR A 142 -20.24 -48.92 -41.45
C THR A 142 -21.40 -49.86 -41.78
N ASN A 143 -22.61 -49.48 -41.40
CA ASN A 143 -23.83 -50.23 -41.70
C ASN A 143 -24.09 -50.29 -43.21
N GLN A 144 -23.89 -49.18 -43.93
CA GLN A 144 -24.04 -49.15 -45.38
C GLN A 144 -23.07 -50.10 -46.08
N ARG A 145 -21.78 -50.08 -45.70
CA ARG A 145 -20.78 -51.02 -46.23
C ARG A 145 -21.15 -52.48 -45.93
N GLN A 146 -21.68 -52.76 -44.74
CA GLN A 146 -22.11 -54.10 -44.37
C GLN A 146 -23.29 -54.57 -45.24
N ALA A 147 -24.30 -53.72 -45.42
CA ALA A 147 -25.46 -54.03 -46.27
C ALA A 147 -25.06 -54.29 -47.73
N GLU A 148 -24.13 -53.51 -48.29
CA GLU A 148 -23.59 -53.73 -49.64
C GLU A 148 -22.86 -55.08 -49.73
N LEU A 149 -21.99 -55.39 -48.77
CA LEU A 149 -21.27 -56.66 -48.71
C LEU A 149 -22.20 -57.86 -48.59
N GLU A 150 -23.30 -57.74 -47.83
CA GLU A 150 -24.32 -58.77 -47.71
C GLU A 150 -25.11 -58.96 -49.01
N ALA A 151 -25.44 -57.88 -49.71
CA ALA A 151 -26.08 -57.94 -51.03
C ALA A 151 -25.20 -58.68 -52.05
N TYR A 152 -23.88 -58.43 -52.07
CA TYR A 152 -22.94 -59.18 -52.90
C TYR A 152 -22.88 -60.66 -52.50
N ARG A 153 -22.86 -60.95 -51.20
CA ARG A 153 -22.80 -62.31 -50.67
C ARG A 153 -23.99 -63.15 -51.16
N MET A 154 -25.19 -62.57 -51.12
CA MET A 154 -26.42 -63.20 -51.63
C MET A 154 -26.37 -63.45 -53.12
N LYS A 155 -25.85 -62.49 -53.90
CA LYS A 155 -25.70 -62.63 -55.36
C LYS A 155 -24.85 -63.83 -55.78
N TYR A 156 -23.83 -64.16 -54.99
CA TYR A 156 -22.90 -65.27 -55.27
C TYR A 156 -23.16 -66.54 -54.44
N GLY A 157 -24.30 -66.65 -53.75
CA GLY A 157 -24.66 -67.84 -52.97
C GLY A 157 -23.73 -68.14 -51.79
N LEU A 158 -23.01 -67.12 -51.30
CA LEU A 158 -22.09 -67.25 -50.17
C LEU A 158 -22.87 -67.26 -48.85
N PRO A 159 -22.43 -68.03 -47.83
CA PRO A 159 -23.16 -68.17 -46.57
C PRO A 159 -23.12 -66.87 -45.76
N MET A 160 -24.26 -66.44 -45.19
CA MET A 160 -24.38 -65.22 -44.38
C MET A 160 -23.38 -65.14 -43.23
N LYS A 161 -22.93 -63.92 -42.93
CA LYS A 161 -22.06 -63.67 -41.78
C LYS A 161 -22.88 -63.90 -40.50
N LYS A 162 -22.46 -64.84 -39.66
CA LYS A 162 -23.10 -65.04 -38.34
C LYS A 162 -22.73 -63.87 -37.42
N ASP A 163 -23.71 -63.29 -36.75
CA ASP A 163 -23.48 -62.26 -35.75
C ASP A 163 -22.68 -62.82 -34.59
N SER A 164 -21.47 -62.31 -34.37
CA SER A 164 -20.59 -62.74 -33.29
C SER A 164 -21.02 -62.26 -31.88
N LYS A 165 -22.24 -61.73 -31.74
CA LYS A 165 -22.74 -61.15 -30.47
C LYS A 165 -23.54 -62.12 -29.59
N THR A 166 -23.84 -63.33 -30.04
CA THR A 166 -24.59 -64.35 -29.26
C THR A 166 -23.71 -65.31 -28.44
N GLY A 167 -22.44 -64.97 -28.20
CA GLY A 167 -21.45 -65.84 -27.55
C GLY A 167 -20.85 -65.32 -26.23
N LYS A 168 -21.52 -64.41 -25.51
CA LYS A 168 -21.22 -64.15 -24.09
C LYS A 168 -22.43 -64.58 -23.25
N LYS A 169 -22.44 -65.86 -22.87
CA LYS A 169 -23.06 -66.31 -21.62
C LYS A 169 -21.99 -66.31 -20.55
#